data_AF-A0A6J5GX76-F1
#
_entry.id   AF-A0A6J5GX76-F1
#
_cell.length_a   1.000
_cell.length_b   1.000
_cell.length_c   1.000
_cell.angle_alpha   90.00
_cell.angle_beta   90.00
_cell.angle_gamma   90.00
#
_symmetry.space_group_name_H-M   'P 1'
#
loop_
_entity.id
_entity.type
_entity.pdbx_description
1 polymer ?
#
loop_
_entity_poly.entity_id
_entity_poly.type
_entity_poly.pdbx_seq_one_letter_code
_entity_poly.pdbx_strand_id
1 'polypeptide(L)'
;MRCWQVRGGRTKTIAGALALSVLMLVAATSARAGDWCGGGLWVDAMVGSYHIHPDKDFEQFNPGLGIECWPGETWALTAGGFRNSLSRPSWYGGAVWAPEFLHWGYVRLAAMGGLISGYNYGNWGLGHDHTIGPVVAPIVMVAYKRVGVNFILIPPIPSDDLPFTVGFQLKVKF
;
A
#
# COMPACT_ATOMS: atom_id res chain seq x y z
N MET A 1 2.75 9.26 64.84
CA MET A 1 2.05 8.57 63.74
C MET A 1 2.46 9.22 62.41
N ARG A 2 2.64 8.37 61.40
CA ARG A 2 3.18 8.55 60.04
C ARG A 2 2.89 9.87 59.30
N CYS A 3 3.95 10.42 58.68
CA CYS A 3 4.14 10.83 57.28
C CYS A 3 2.95 11.40 56.48
N TRP A 4 3.18 12.42 55.63
CA TRP A 4 2.91 12.36 54.18
C TRP A 4 3.60 13.54 53.45
N GLN A 5 4.55 13.21 52.57
CA GLN A 5 5.17 14.11 51.60
C GLN A 5 4.27 14.25 50.36
N VAL A 6 4.04 15.48 49.90
CA VAL A 6 3.41 15.77 48.62
C VAL A 6 4.45 15.62 47.51
N ARG A 7 4.22 14.69 46.57
CA ARG A 7 5.05 14.46 45.38
C ARG A 7 4.79 15.55 44.34
N GLY A 8 5.85 16.24 43.90
CA GLY A 8 5.83 17.10 42.71
C GLY A 8 5.73 16.30 41.42
N GLY A 9 4.73 16.61 40.59
CA GLY A 9 4.48 15.98 39.29
C GLY A 9 5.45 16.48 38.22
N ARG A 10 6.05 15.54 37.49
CA ARG A 10 6.94 15.76 36.33
C ARG A 10 6.10 16.11 35.09
N THR A 11 6.17 17.35 34.63
CA THR A 11 5.61 17.81 33.33
C THR A 11 6.71 18.35 32.42
N LYS A 12 7.72 17.52 32.09
CA LYS A 12 8.84 17.96 31.23
C LYS A 12 9.23 16.99 30.10
N THR A 13 8.39 16.03 29.74
CA THR A 13 8.77 14.98 28.75
C THR A 13 7.97 14.96 27.45
N ILE A 14 6.90 15.75 27.32
CA ILE A 14 6.03 15.69 26.11
C ILE A 14 6.47 16.69 25.02
N ALA A 15 7.06 17.83 25.40
CA ALA A 15 7.46 18.86 24.44
C ALA A 15 8.65 18.48 23.54
N GLY A 16 9.51 17.54 23.97
CA GLY A 16 10.71 17.14 23.20
C GLY A 16 10.41 16.21 22.01
N ALA A 17 9.37 15.38 22.09
CA ALA A 17 9.06 14.39 21.06
C ALA A 17 8.42 14.99 19.79
N LEU A 18 7.66 16.08 19.95
CA LEU A 18 7.04 16.81 18.83
C LEU A 18 8.05 17.67 18.06
N ALA A 19 9.07 18.20 18.74
CA ALA A 19 10.11 18.97 18.07
C ALA A 19 11.01 18.10 17.19
N LEU A 20 11.35 16.88 17.64
CA LEU A 20 12.18 15.95 16.85
C LEU A 20 11.48 15.43 15.59
N SER A 21 10.15 15.24 15.63
CA SER A 21 9.37 14.77 14.48
C SER A 21 9.27 15.84 13.39
N VAL A 22 9.08 17.10 13.76
CA VAL A 22 9.10 18.22 12.79
C VAL A 22 10.49 18.43 12.19
N LEU A 23 11.57 18.30 12.98
CA LEU A 23 12.94 18.38 12.47
C LEU A 23 13.32 17.23 11.52
N MET A 24 12.78 16.02 11.71
CA MET A 24 12.94 14.90 10.77
C MET A 24 12.21 15.13 9.44
N LEU A 25 11.05 15.80 9.45
CA LEU A 25 10.35 16.17 8.22
C LEU A 25 11.08 17.27 7.42
N VAL A 26 11.81 18.17 8.10
CA VAL A 26 12.52 19.28 7.45
C VAL A 26 13.95 18.89 7.02
N ALA A 27 14.58 17.90 7.67
CA ALA A 27 15.92 17.41 7.28
C ALA A 27 15.92 16.46 6.06
N ALA A 28 14.75 15.98 5.63
CA ALA A 28 14.63 15.10 4.47
C ALA A 28 14.83 15.81 3.11
N THR A 29 14.92 17.15 3.08
CA THR A 29 14.95 17.91 1.82
C THR A 29 16.32 18.05 1.15
N SER A 30 17.39 17.45 1.70
CA SER A 30 18.75 17.65 1.14
C SER A 30 19.62 16.40 1.05
N ALA A 31 19.04 15.20 1.10
CA ALA A 31 19.70 14.03 0.52
C ALA A 31 19.46 14.05 -0.99
N ARG A 32 20.44 14.51 -1.78
CA ARG A 32 20.49 14.16 -3.21
C ARG A 32 20.90 12.69 -3.32
N ALA A 33 19.96 11.81 -2.97
CA ALA A 33 19.93 10.48 -3.55
C ALA A 33 19.97 10.67 -5.07
N GLY A 34 20.60 9.76 -5.82
CA GLY A 34 20.38 9.70 -7.26
C GLY A 34 18.87 9.72 -7.54
N ASP A 35 18.45 10.17 -8.71
CA ASP A 35 17.02 10.17 -9.05
C ASP A 35 16.54 8.72 -9.25
N TRP A 36 16.41 7.99 -8.14
CA TRP A 36 16.03 6.59 -8.07
C TRP A 36 14.62 6.38 -8.61
N CYS A 37 13.81 7.45 -8.65
CA CYS A 37 12.45 7.46 -9.16
C CYS A 37 12.34 8.40 -10.37
N GLY A 38 13.33 8.40 -11.29
CA GLY A 38 13.36 9.31 -12.44
C GLY A 38 12.18 9.17 -13.42
N GLY A 39 11.53 8.01 -13.45
CA GLY A 39 10.24 7.81 -14.14
C GLY A 39 9.04 8.41 -13.39
N GLY A 40 9.19 8.68 -12.09
CA GLY A 40 8.20 9.31 -11.23
C GLY A 40 8.11 8.68 -9.83
N LEU A 41 7.85 9.54 -8.84
CA LEU A 41 7.32 9.10 -7.56
C LEU A 41 5.80 9.27 -7.55
N TRP A 42 5.08 8.20 -7.24
CA TRP A 42 3.64 8.22 -7.11
C TRP A 42 3.24 7.89 -5.68
N VAL A 43 2.25 8.59 -5.17
CA VAL A 43 1.51 8.19 -3.97
C VAL A 43 0.13 7.72 -4.42
N ASP A 44 -0.32 6.63 -3.83
CA ASP A 44 -1.60 6.02 -4.16
C ASP A 44 -2.50 5.85 -2.94
N ALA A 45 -3.80 5.83 -3.19
CA ALA A 45 -4.84 5.58 -2.21
C ALA A 45 -5.75 4.47 -2.73
N MET A 46 -5.82 3.36 -1.99
CA MET A 46 -6.82 2.32 -2.22
C MET A 46 -8.16 2.86 -1.71
N VAL A 47 -9.18 2.93 -2.58
CA VAL A 47 -10.49 3.50 -2.21
C VAL A 47 -11.52 2.41 -1.97
N GLY A 48 -11.39 1.27 -2.63
CA GLY A 48 -12.34 0.19 -2.46
C GLY A 48 -12.13 -0.95 -3.45
N SER A 49 -13.06 -1.89 -3.40
CA SER A 49 -13.08 -3.06 -4.26
C SER A 49 -14.51 -3.42 -4.66
N TYR A 50 -14.61 -4.32 -5.64
CA TYR A 50 -15.86 -4.94 -6.06
C TYR A 50 -15.64 -6.44 -6.27
N HIS A 51 -16.42 -7.25 -5.56
CA HIS A 51 -16.33 -8.71 -5.58
C HIS A 51 -17.34 -9.28 -6.59
N ILE A 52 -16.88 -10.14 -7.51
CA ILE A 52 -17.71 -10.74 -8.55
C ILE A 52 -18.26 -12.09 -8.06
N HIS A 53 -19.59 -12.23 -8.03
CA HIS A 53 -20.30 -13.42 -7.53
C HIS A 53 -19.84 -13.90 -6.14
N PRO A 54 -19.93 -13.06 -5.09
CA PRO A 54 -19.49 -13.46 -3.77
C PRO A 54 -20.50 -14.43 -3.12
N ASP A 55 -20.00 -15.45 -2.44
CA ASP A 55 -20.81 -16.38 -1.63
C ASP A 55 -21.10 -15.85 -0.21
N LYS A 56 -20.49 -14.72 0.17
CA LYS A 56 -20.66 -14.03 1.46
C LYS A 56 -20.41 -12.53 1.34
N ASP A 57 -20.79 -11.76 2.36
CA ASP A 57 -20.56 -10.31 2.37
C ASP A 57 -19.08 -9.97 2.59
N PHE A 58 -18.60 -9.00 1.81
CA PHE A 58 -17.24 -8.46 1.89
C PHE A 58 -17.28 -6.94 2.03
N GLU A 59 -16.32 -6.40 2.81
CA GLU A 59 -16.12 -4.96 2.91
C GLU A 59 -15.60 -4.42 1.56
N GLN A 60 -16.41 -3.59 0.90
CA GLN A 60 -16.08 -2.97 -0.38
C GLN A 60 -15.26 -1.69 -0.18
N PHE A 61 -15.30 -1.09 1.01
CA PHE A 61 -14.50 0.09 1.33
C PHE A 61 -13.19 -0.32 1.98
N ASN A 62 -12.11 -0.29 1.19
CA ASN A 62 -10.81 -0.83 1.54
C ASN A 62 -9.74 0.27 1.61
N PRO A 63 -9.87 1.24 2.53
CA PRO A 63 -9.00 2.40 2.55
C PRO A 63 -7.55 1.99 2.81
N GLY A 64 -6.64 2.61 2.07
CA GLY A 64 -5.21 2.39 2.22
C GLY A 64 -4.37 3.44 1.51
N LEU A 65 -3.07 3.39 1.77
CA LEU A 65 -2.06 4.24 1.16
C LEU A 65 -0.89 3.40 0.66
N GLY A 66 -0.34 3.81 -0.47
CA GLY A 66 0.84 3.21 -1.07
C GLY A 66 1.75 4.24 -1.70
N ILE A 67 2.93 3.77 -2.07
CA ILE A 67 3.92 4.54 -2.80
C ILE A 67 4.50 3.67 -3.91
N GLU A 68 4.75 4.29 -5.05
CA GLU A 68 5.47 3.68 -6.16
C GLU A 68 6.64 4.56 -6.59
N CYS A 69 7.83 3.98 -6.59
CA CYS A 69 9.03 4.59 -7.15
C CYS A 69 9.31 3.95 -8.51
N TRP A 70 9.32 4.75 -9.57
CA TRP A 70 9.60 4.30 -10.93
C TRP A 70 11.02 4.71 -11.33
N PRO A 71 12.02 3.81 -11.34
CA PRO A 71 13.37 4.13 -11.81
C PRO A 71 13.44 4.46 -13.30
N GLY A 72 12.45 3.99 -14.06
CA GLY A 72 12.25 4.29 -15.48
C GLY A 72 10.78 4.10 -15.84
N GLU A 73 10.46 3.92 -17.11
CA GLU A 73 9.06 3.87 -17.55
C GLU A 73 8.42 2.49 -17.39
N THR A 74 9.22 1.41 -17.29
CA THR A 74 8.73 0.03 -17.36
C THR A 74 8.47 -0.63 -16.01
N TRP A 75 9.28 -0.30 -15.01
CA TRP A 75 9.26 -0.95 -13.70
C TRP A 75 9.05 0.05 -12.58
N ALA A 76 8.25 -0.34 -11.59
CA ALA A 76 8.12 0.37 -10.33
C ALA A 76 8.41 -0.56 -9.17
N LEU A 77 9.03 -0.04 -8.12
CA LEU A 77 8.97 -0.63 -6.79
C LEU A 77 7.77 -0.05 -6.06
N THR A 78 7.00 -0.90 -5.40
CA THR A 78 5.77 -0.49 -4.70
C THR A 78 5.69 -1.08 -3.31
N ALA A 79 5.15 -0.30 -2.37
CA ALA A 79 4.83 -0.75 -1.03
C ALA A 79 3.68 0.07 -0.46
N GLY A 80 2.91 -0.53 0.46
CA GLY A 80 1.79 0.16 1.09
C GLY A 80 1.03 -0.70 2.07
N GLY A 81 -0.10 -0.18 2.52
CA GLY A 81 -1.01 -0.90 3.39
C GLY A 81 -2.44 -0.40 3.28
N PHE A 82 -3.39 -1.29 3.55
CA PHE A 82 -4.83 -1.01 3.44
C PHE A 82 -5.63 -1.91 4.40
N ARG A 83 -6.88 -1.54 4.66
CA ARG A 83 -7.85 -2.42 5.31
C ARG A 83 -8.53 -3.29 4.26
N ASN A 84 -8.30 -4.60 4.30
CA ASN A 84 -8.80 -5.51 3.28
C ASN A 84 -10.29 -5.85 3.40
N SER A 85 -10.80 -6.64 2.45
CA SER A 85 -12.22 -7.02 2.35
C SER A 85 -12.72 -7.86 3.53
N LEU A 86 -11.80 -8.44 4.30
CA LEU A 86 -12.06 -9.18 5.53
C LEU A 86 -11.92 -8.29 6.77
N SER A 87 -11.87 -6.97 6.58
CA SER A 87 -11.68 -5.97 7.62
C SER A 87 -10.34 -6.05 8.37
N ARG A 88 -9.33 -6.74 7.81
CA ARG A 88 -8.01 -6.91 8.42
C ARG A 88 -7.01 -5.88 7.87
N PRO A 89 -6.04 -5.41 8.67
CA PRO A 89 -4.92 -4.65 8.14
C PRO A 89 -4.04 -5.56 7.27
N SER A 90 -3.76 -5.10 6.06
CA SER A 90 -2.90 -5.74 5.07
C SER A 90 -1.76 -4.81 4.71
N TRP A 91 -0.56 -5.37 4.60
CA TRP A 91 0.66 -4.68 4.15
C TRP A 91 1.19 -5.40 2.92
N TYR A 92 1.69 -4.65 1.95
CA TYR A 92 2.24 -5.22 0.73
C TYR A 92 3.56 -4.56 0.33
N GLY A 93 4.37 -5.32 -0.41
CA GLY A 93 5.60 -4.86 -1.02
C GLY A 93 5.94 -5.70 -2.25
N GLY A 94 6.41 -5.07 -3.31
CA GLY A 94 6.66 -5.74 -4.58
C GLY A 94 7.06 -4.79 -5.70
N ALA A 95 6.70 -5.18 -6.92
CA ALA A 95 6.97 -4.41 -8.12
C ALA A 95 5.77 -4.36 -9.06
N VAL A 96 5.71 -3.30 -9.86
CA VAL A 96 4.80 -3.15 -11.01
C VAL A 96 5.63 -3.26 -12.28
N TRP A 97 5.14 -4.05 -13.23
CA TRP A 97 5.67 -4.18 -14.58
C TRP A 97 4.66 -3.65 -15.60
N ALA A 98 5.01 -2.59 -16.31
CA ALA A 98 4.18 -1.96 -17.32
C ALA A 98 5.01 -1.78 -18.61
N PRO A 99 5.04 -2.79 -19.50
CA PRO A 99 5.87 -2.73 -20.69
C PRO A 99 5.31 -1.76 -21.73
N GLU A 100 6.21 -1.15 -22.51
CA GLU A 100 5.88 -0.11 -23.49
C GLU A 100 4.90 -0.59 -24.58
N PHE A 101 5.04 -1.85 -25.02
CA PHE A 101 4.16 -2.42 -26.05
C PHE A 101 2.70 -2.63 -25.60
N LEU A 102 2.40 -2.43 -24.31
CA LEU A 102 1.07 -2.47 -23.73
C LEU A 102 0.56 -1.08 -23.30
N HIS A 103 1.08 -0.02 -23.91
CA HIS A 103 0.68 1.35 -23.68
C HIS A 103 -0.08 1.92 -24.88
N TRP A 104 -1.31 2.40 -24.63
CA TRP A 104 -2.14 3.11 -25.61
C TRP A 104 -2.65 4.44 -25.03
N GLY A 105 -1.95 5.53 -25.35
CA GLY A 105 -2.34 6.89 -24.92
C GLY A 105 -2.29 7.04 -23.40
N TYR A 106 -3.46 7.12 -22.75
CA TYR A 106 -3.57 7.23 -21.30
C TYR A 106 -3.71 5.88 -20.59
N VAL A 107 -3.89 4.79 -21.35
CA VAL A 107 -4.13 3.45 -20.81
C VAL A 107 -2.86 2.60 -20.92
N ARG A 108 -2.52 1.89 -19.85
CA ARG A 108 -1.42 0.91 -19.81
C ARG A 108 -1.94 -0.39 -19.21
N LEU A 109 -1.64 -1.52 -19.85
CA LEU A 109 -1.80 -2.82 -19.20
C LEU A 109 -0.49 -3.19 -18.52
N ALA A 110 -0.62 -3.58 -17.26
CA ALA A 110 0.51 -3.88 -16.39
C ALA A 110 0.19 -5.11 -15.53
N ALA A 111 1.18 -5.56 -14.77
CA ALA A 111 1.00 -6.53 -13.70
C ALA A 111 1.76 -6.07 -12.47
N MET A 112 1.22 -6.34 -11.29
CA MET A 112 1.98 -6.28 -10.03
C MET A 112 2.30 -7.68 -9.54
N GLY A 113 3.43 -7.79 -8.85
CA GLY A 113 3.83 -9.01 -8.15
C GLY A 113 4.59 -8.68 -6.87
N GLY A 114 4.39 -9.47 -5.82
CA GLY A 114 5.06 -9.24 -4.54
C GLY A 114 4.57 -10.14 -3.42
N LEU A 115 4.70 -9.63 -2.20
CA LEU A 115 4.18 -10.25 -0.98
C LEU A 115 3.10 -9.35 -0.38
N ILE A 116 2.08 -9.97 0.18
CA ILE A 116 1.00 -9.29 0.90
C ILE A 116 0.62 -10.07 2.15
N SER A 117 0.30 -9.35 3.23
CA SER A 117 -0.18 -9.90 4.49
C SER A 117 -1.69 -9.77 4.66
N GLY A 118 -2.24 -10.42 5.68
CA GLY A 118 -3.65 -10.27 6.09
C GLY A 118 -4.64 -11.19 5.37
N TYR A 119 -4.14 -12.23 4.69
CA TYR A 119 -4.92 -13.31 4.08
C TYR A 119 -4.42 -14.66 4.57
N ASN A 120 -5.29 -15.64 4.73
CA ASN A 120 -4.90 -17.00 5.05
C ASN A 120 -4.40 -17.68 3.78
N TYR A 121 -3.12 -18.06 3.72
CA TYR A 121 -2.53 -18.76 2.57
C TYR A 121 -2.38 -20.28 2.79
N GLY A 122 -2.99 -20.81 3.86
CA GLY A 122 -2.88 -22.22 4.22
C GLY A 122 -1.42 -22.67 4.37
N ASN A 123 -1.11 -23.88 3.91
CA ASN A 123 0.24 -24.47 4.03
C ASN A 123 1.32 -23.77 3.17
N TRP A 124 0.94 -22.79 2.34
CA TRP A 124 1.85 -22.06 1.46
C TRP A 124 2.17 -20.66 2.01
N GLY A 125 1.50 -20.26 3.10
CA GLY A 125 1.75 -18.99 3.77
C GLY A 125 3.06 -18.98 4.56
N LEU A 126 3.57 -17.77 4.78
CA LEU A 126 4.75 -17.50 5.59
C LEU A 126 4.33 -16.91 6.95
N GLY A 127 5.22 -17.06 7.94
CA GLY A 127 4.99 -16.61 9.31
C GLY A 127 4.24 -17.63 10.16
N HIS A 128 4.15 -17.38 11.48
CA HIS A 128 3.52 -18.28 12.45
C HIS A 128 2.05 -18.60 12.11
N ASP A 129 1.34 -17.58 11.60
CA ASP A 129 -0.09 -17.68 11.32
C ASP A 129 -0.39 -17.93 9.82
N HIS A 130 0.64 -18.16 8.99
CA HIS A 130 0.52 -18.32 7.53
C HIS A 130 -0.24 -17.18 6.83
N THR A 131 -0.11 -15.95 7.35
CA THR A 131 -0.89 -14.79 6.89
C THR A 131 -0.21 -13.94 5.81
N ILE A 132 1.00 -14.33 5.40
CA ILE A 132 1.79 -13.64 4.39
C ILE A 132 1.96 -14.58 3.20
N GLY A 133 1.69 -14.10 1.99
CA GLY A 133 1.80 -14.92 0.80
C GLY A 133 2.12 -14.13 -0.46
N PRO A 134 2.47 -14.83 -1.55
CA PRO A 134 2.72 -14.20 -2.82
C PRO A 134 1.43 -13.67 -3.43
N VAL A 135 1.53 -12.53 -4.12
CA VAL A 135 0.44 -11.96 -4.91
C VAL A 135 0.94 -11.63 -6.31
N VAL A 136 0.12 -11.92 -7.31
CA VAL A 136 0.29 -11.48 -8.69
C VAL A 136 -1.09 -11.06 -9.22
N ALA A 137 -1.18 -9.85 -9.76
CA ALA A 137 -2.44 -9.31 -10.27
C ALA A 137 -2.22 -8.48 -11.54
N PRO A 138 -2.98 -8.71 -12.62
CA PRO A 138 -3.06 -7.78 -13.73
C PRO A 138 -3.62 -6.42 -13.29
N ILE A 139 -3.20 -5.36 -13.95
CA ILE A 139 -3.63 -3.99 -13.69
C ILE A 139 -3.99 -3.33 -15.02
N VAL A 140 -5.15 -2.67 -15.04
CA VAL A 140 -5.43 -1.65 -16.05
C VAL A 140 -5.13 -0.29 -15.43
N MET A 141 -4.11 0.39 -15.91
CA MET A 141 -3.72 1.71 -15.44
C MET A 141 -4.25 2.76 -16.40
N VAL A 142 -4.88 3.81 -15.87
CA VAL A 142 -5.28 4.98 -16.64
C VAL A 142 -4.63 6.20 -16.01
N ALA A 143 -3.74 6.88 -16.72
CA ALA A 143 -2.98 8.02 -16.19
C ALA A 143 -3.01 9.21 -17.15
N TYR A 144 -3.27 10.39 -16.60
CA TYR A 144 -3.20 11.66 -17.30
C TYR A 144 -2.44 12.69 -16.47
N LYS A 145 -1.36 13.22 -17.03
CA LYS A 145 -0.46 14.17 -16.35
C LYS A 145 0.03 13.60 -15.00
N ARG A 146 -0.46 14.17 -13.89
CA ARG A 146 -0.07 13.84 -12.52
C ARG A 146 -1.11 13.01 -11.78
N VAL A 147 -2.21 12.59 -12.42
CA VAL A 147 -3.29 11.84 -11.79
C VAL A 147 -3.49 10.53 -12.52
N GLY A 148 -3.73 9.45 -11.79
CA GLY A 148 -4.04 8.15 -12.37
C GLY A 148 -5.02 7.34 -11.53
N VAL A 149 -5.55 6.31 -12.17
CA VAL A 149 -6.42 5.30 -11.56
C VAL A 149 -5.91 3.93 -11.99
N ASN A 150 -5.81 3.02 -11.05
CA ASN A 150 -5.53 1.61 -11.29
C ASN A 150 -6.80 0.79 -11.03
N PHE A 151 -7.13 -0.10 -11.96
CA PHE A 151 -8.08 -1.19 -11.77
C PHE A 151 -7.27 -2.47 -11.62
N ILE A 152 -7.26 -3.02 -10.41
CA ILE A 152 -6.45 -4.18 -10.06
C ILE A 152 -7.33 -5.42 -10.14
N LEU A 153 -6.98 -6.37 -11.00
CA LEU A 153 -7.74 -7.60 -11.19
C LEU A 153 -7.16 -8.69 -10.30
N ILE A 154 -7.78 -8.91 -9.15
CA ILE A 154 -7.28 -9.78 -8.10
C ILE A 154 -7.87 -11.18 -8.31
N PRO A 155 -7.05 -12.21 -8.58
CA PRO A 155 -7.50 -13.59 -8.66
C PRO A 155 -8.11 -14.07 -7.32
N PRO A 156 -9.00 -15.08 -7.35
CA PRO A 156 -9.58 -15.63 -6.13
C PRO A 156 -8.53 -16.15 -5.15
N ILE A 157 -8.80 -16.02 -3.85
CA ILE A 157 -8.02 -16.65 -2.76
C ILE A 157 -8.93 -17.69 -2.09
N PRO A 158 -8.86 -18.97 -2.51
CA PRO A 158 -9.81 -19.99 -2.05
C PRO A 158 -9.82 -20.21 -0.54
N SER A 159 -8.68 -20.08 0.12
CA SER A 159 -8.52 -20.29 1.56
C SER A 159 -9.21 -19.26 2.45
N ASP A 160 -9.62 -18.12 1.88
CA ASP A 160 -10.43 -17.09 2.56
C ASP A 160 -11.83 -16.95 1.91
N ASP A 161 -12.20 -17.86 0.99
CA ASP A 161 -13.35 -17.77 0.08
C ASP A 161 -13.42 -16.44 -0.69
N LEU A 162 -12.27 -15.79 -0.92
CA LEU A 162 -12.25 -14.50 -1.60
C LEU A 162 -12.48 -14.73 -3.10
N PRO A 163 -13.57 -14.20 -3.70
CA PRO A 163 -13.83 -14.37 -5.11
C PRO A 163 -12.91 -13.46 -5.94
N PHE A 164 -13.06 -13.56 -7.25
CA PHE A 164 -12.42 -12.61 -8.15
C PHE A 164 -12.87 -11.18 -7.82
N THR A 165 -11.90 -10.28 -7.66
CA THR A 165 -12.13 -8.95 -7.10
C THR A 165 -11.50 -7.88 -7.97
N VAL A 166 -12.20 -6.77 -8.18
CA VAL A 166 -11.67 -5.59 -8.85
C VAL A 166 -11.35 -4.54 -7.79
N GLY A 167 -10.07 -4.25 -7.58
CA GLY A 167 -9.61 -3.18 -6.70
C GLY A 167 -9.53 -1.84 -7.43
N PHE A 168 -9.86 -0.75 -6.72
CA PHE A 168 -9.81 0.62 -7.24
C PHE A 168 -8.80 1.43 -6.44
N GLN A 169 -7.80 1.98 -7.14
CA GLN A 169 -6.73 2.76 -6.53
C GLN A 169 -6.56 4.08 -7.29
N LEU A 170 -6.54 5.19 -6.57
CA LEU A 170 -6.26 6.52 -7.09
C LEU A 170 -4.79 6.86 -6.89
N LYS A 171 -4.18 7.63 -7.81
CA LYS A 171 -2.75 7.91 -7.80
C LYS A 171 -2.42 9.35 -8.13
N VAL A 172 -1.40 9.89 -7.50
CA VAL A 172 -0.87 11.24 -7.76
C VAL A 172 0.66 11.20 -7.91
N LYS A 173 1.19 11.82 -8.97
CA LYS A 173 2.62 11.92 -9.30
C LYS A 173 3.25 13.22 -8.78
N PHE A 174 4.44 13.10 -8.17
CA PHE A 174 5.25 14.20 -7.65
C PHE A 174 6.38 14.57 -8.62
#